data_AF-A0A4Q5QVC1-F1
#
_entry.id   AF-A0A4Q5QVC1-F1
#
_cell.length_a   1.000
_cell.length_b   1.000
_cell.length_c   1.000
_cell.angle_alpha   90.00
_cell.angle_beta   90.00
_cell.angle_gamma   90.00
#
_symmetry.space_group_name_H-M   'P 1'
#
loop_
_entity.id
_entity.type
_entity.pdbx_description
1 polymer ?
#
loop_
_entity_poly.entity_id
_entity_poly.type
_entity_poly.pdbx_seq_one_letter_code
_entity_poly.pdbx_strand_id
1 'polypeptide(L)' 'VQHWHEMPRGGHFAALEEPGLLVADLREFFGQFQRK' A
#
# COMPACT_ATOMS: atom_id res chain seq x y z
N VAL A 1 -9.96 -12.21 0.50
CA VAL A 1 -8.96 -11.11 0.35
C VAL A 1 -9.70 -9.82 0.65
N GLN A 2 -9.21 -8.99 1.57
CA GLN A 2 -9.91 -7.76 1.99
C GLN A 2 -9.38 -6.49 1.28
N HIS A 3 -8.14 -6.53 0.79
CA HIS A 3 -7.48 -5.50 0.00
C HIS A 3 -6.44 -6.16 -0.91
N TRP A 4 -6.35 -5.69 -2.14
CA TRP A 4 -5.35 -6.09 -3.12
C TRP A 4 -5.11 -4.92 -4.06
N HIS A 5 -3.84 -4.61 -4.33
CA HIS A 5 -3.45 -3.50 -5.19
C HIS A 5 -2.31 -3.96 -6.10
N GLU A 6 -2.53 -3.88 -7.41
CA GLU A 6 -1.48 -4.06 -8.39
C GLU A 6 -0.66 -2.78 -8.51
N MET A 7 0.61 -2.88 -8.13
CA MET A 7 1.50 -1.72 -8.10
C MET A 7 1.98 -1.38 -9.51
N PRO A 8 1.95 -0.10 -9.94
CA PRO A 8 2.36 0.29 -11.28
C PRO A 8 3.88 0.19 -11.51
N ARG A 9 4.68 0.09 -10.44
CA ARG A 9 6.15 -0.05 -10.44
C ARG A 9 6.66 -0.49 -9.06
N GLY A 10 7.96 -0.80 -8.99
CA GLY A 10 8.64 -1.30 -7.80
C GLY A 10 8.87 -2.81 -7.87
N GLY A 11 9.98 -3.26 -7.30
CA GLY A 11 10.42 -4.64 -7.28
C GLY A 11 10.21 -5.33 -5.94
N HIS A 12 11.15 -6.22 -5.60
CA HIS A 12 11.06 -7.06 -4.41
C HIS A 12 11.09 -6.25 -3.11
N PHE A 13 11.80 -5.13 -3.09
CA PHE A 13 11.99 -4.30 -1.90
C PHE A 13 11.14 -3.03 -1.97
N ALA A 14 9.82 -3.17 -2.15
CA ALA A 14 8.89 -2.04 -2.32
C ALA A 14 9.03 -0.93 -1.27
N ALA A 15 9.37 -1.27 -0.01
CA ALA A 15 9.60 -0.28 1.05
C ALA A 15 10.86 0.58 0.82
N LEU A 16 11.86 0.06 0.13
CA LEU A 16 13.09 0.77 -0.22
C LEU A 16 12.98 1.44 -1.60
N GLU A 17 12.39 0.73 -2.56
CA GLU A 17 12.31 1.15 -3.96
C GLU A 17 11.24 2.22 -4.19
N GLU A 18 10.05 2.03 -3.62
CA GLU A 18 8.90 2.92 -3.79
C GLU A 18 8.20 3.20 -2.43
N PRO A 19 8.92 3.77 -1.45
CA PRO A 19 8.39 3.97 -0.09
C PRO A 19 7.07 4.76 -0.09
N GLY A 20 6.94 5.75 -0.97
CA GLY A 20 5.73 6.56 -1.09
C GLY A 20 4.52 5.76 -1.54
N LEU A 21 4.68 4.87 -2.54
CA LEU A 21 3.57 4.04 -3.04
C LEU A 21 3.14 3.04 -1.96
N LEU A 22 4.10 2.41 -1.28
CA LEU A 22 3.80 1.49 -0.18
C LEU A 22 3.07 2.18 0.97
N VAL A 23 3.54 3.36 1.40
CA VAL A 23 2.89 4.11 2.48
C VAL A 23 1.47 4.54 2.11
N ALA A 24 1.25 4.95 0.86
CA ALA A 24 -0.08 5.31 0.38
C ALA A 24 -1.04 4.12 0.44
N ASP A 25 -0.62 2.96 -0.06
CA ASP A 25 -1.43 1.74 -0.05
C ASP A 25 -1.77 1.28 1.38
N LEU A 26 -0.80 1.30 2.29
CA LEU A 26 -1.03 0.98 3.70
C LEU A 26 -2.02 1.95 4.35
N ARG A 27 -1.90 3.25 4.08
CA ARG A 27 -2.85 4.27 4.59
C ARG A 27 -4.25 4.05 4.06
N GLU A 28 -4.38 3.70 2.79
CA GLU A 28 -5.67 3.39 2.19
C GLU A 28 -6.32 2.18 2.87
N PHE A 29 -5.56 1.10 3.02
CA PHE A 29 -6.03 -0.11 3.68
C PHE A 29 -6.47 0.15 5.13
N PHE A 30 -5.57 0.69 5.98
CA PHE A 30 -5.89 0.91 7.39
C PHE A 30 -6.93 2.02 7.60
N GLY A 31 -6.98 3.01 6.70
CA GLY A 31 -7.98 4.08 6.73
C GLY A 31 -9.42 3.59 6.52
N GLN A 32 -9.63 2.38 5.97
CA GLN A 32 -10.96 1.76 5.90
C GLN A 32 -11.45 1.26 7.27
N PHE A 33 -10.53 0.88 8.16
CA PHE A 33 -10.87 0.37 9.50
C PHE A 33 -10.98 1.47 10.55
N GLN A 34 -10.32 2.62 10.33
CA GLN A 34 -10.37 3.77 11.23
C GLN A 34 -11.65 4.61 11.09
N ARG A 35 -12.44 4.41 10.03
CA ARG A 35 -13.70 5.11 9.76
C ARG A 35 -14.94 4.32 10.23
N LYS A 36 -14.74 3.33 11.09
CA LYS A 36 -15.80 2.53 11.72
C LYS A 36 -16.00 2.91 13.17
#